data_AF-A0A7J4JHQ4-F1
#
_entry.id   AF-A0A7J4JHQ4-F1
#
_cell.length_a   1.000
_cell.length_b   1.000
_cell.length_c   1.000
_cell.angle_alpha   90.00
_cell.angle_beta   90.00
_cell.angle_gamma   90.00
#
_symmetry.space_group_name_H-M   'P 1'
#
loop_
_entity.id
_entity.type
_entity.pdbx_description
1 polymer ?
#
loop_
_entity_poly.entity_id
_entity_poly.type
_entity_poly.pdbx_seq_one_letter_code
_entity_poly.pdbx_strand_id
1 'polypeptide(L)'
;MNVVPGNSVAFFPSYQVLDSVYPFLAPLVSREIIRQNGRMTSSELSNLLTRFRNAGSAFGAVLLAVAGGSVAEGLDFPGNQLLGAVIVGIPLAEMSLEVQCLIDYFDEKFARGWHYGYLYPAITKAIQASGRVIRSPTDEGIVVFLDKRYTWDNYRNCFPKGFAPIVTEEPEKYIKTFWEKD
;
A
#
# COMPACT_ATOMS: atom_id res chain seq x y z
N MET A 1 -5.27 11.41 -3.32
CA MET A 1 -3.87 11.61 -3.80
C MET A 1 -3.59 13.08 -4.17
N ASN A 2 -4.46 13.76 -4.94
CA ASN A 2 -4.26 15.18 -5.30
C ASN A 2 -4.19 16.14 -4.10
N VAL A 3 -4.88 15.81 -3.01
CA VAL A 3 -4.97 16.63 -1.78
C VAL A 3 -3.83 16.39 -0.78
N VAL A 4 -2.90 15.47 -1.09
CA VAL A 4 -1.74 15.21 -0.22
C VAL A 4 -0.61 16.17 -0.65
N PRO A 5 -0.05 17.01 0.24
CA PRO A 5 0.91 18.07 -0.09
C PRO A 5 2.34 17.53 -0.25
N GLY A 6 2.49 16.39 -0.91
CA GLY A 6 3.76 15.69 -1.08
C GLY A 6 3.55 14.30 -1.64
N ASN A 7 4.65 13.58 -1.82
CA ASN A 7 4.66 12.27 -2.47
C ASN A 7 3.64 11.31 -1.84
N SER A 8 2.97 10.54 -2.70
CA SER A 8 2.07 9.48 -2.27
C SER A 8 2.27 8.21 -3.07
N VAL A 9 1.93 7.07 -2.48
CA VAL A 9 2.03 5.76 -3.10
C VAL A 9 0.69 5.05 -3.09
N ALA A 10 0.37 4.35 -4.16
CA ALA A 10 -0.73 3.41 -4.24
C ALA A 10 -0.17 2.01 -4.44
N PHE A 11 -0.39 1.16 -3.45
CA PHE A 11 0.03 -0.24 -3.47
C PHE A 11 -1.12 -1.11 -3.97
N PHE A 12 -0.91 -1.74 -5.13
CA PHE A 12 -1.85 -2.66 -5.75
C PHE A 12 -1.51 -4.11 -5.40
N PRO A 13 -2.49 -5.03 -5.40
CA PRO A 13 -2.24 -6.43 -5.07
C PRO A 13 -1.48 -7.16 -6.19
N SER A 14 -1.59 -6.71 -7.44
CA SER A 14 -0.89 -7.28 -8.59
C SER A 14 -0.71 -6.24 -9.71
N TYR A 15 0.20 -6.54 -10.64
CA TYR A 15 0.37 -5.72 -11.86
C TYR A 15 -0.89 -5.71 -12.72
N GLN A 16 -1.64 -6.82 -12.77
CA GLN A 16 -2.89 -6.90 -13.54
C GLN A 16 -3.92 -5.88 -13.03
N VAL A 17 -4.10 -5.78 -11.70
CA VAL A 17 -5.04 -4.80 -11.12
C VAL A 17 -4.54 -3.39 -11.39
N LEU A 18 -3.25 -3.12 -11.16
CA LEU A 18 -2.65 -1.83 -11.43
C LEU A 18 -2.88 -1.39 -12.90
N ASP A 19 -2.54 -2.26 -13.85
CA ASP A 19 -2.68 -2.01 -15.28
C ASP A 19 -4.14 -1.80 -15.70
N SER A 20 -5.09 -2.49 -15.05
CA SER A 20 -6.52 -2.31 -15.31
C SER A 20 -7.09 -0.99 -14.80
N VAL A 21 -6.57 -0.47 -13.67
CA VAL A 21 -7.06 0.75 -13.01
C VAL A 21 -6.39 2.00 -13.59
N TYR A 22 -5.13 1.88 -14.03
CA TYR A 22 -4.33 3.01 -14.49
C TYR A 22 -5.00 3.90 -15.55
N PRO A 23 -5.65 3.39 -16.61
CA PRO A 23 -6.31 4.22 -17.62
C PRO A 23 -7.41 5.12 -17.08
N PHE A 24 -8.07 4.70 -16.00
CA PHE A 24 -9.14 5.46 -15.35
C PHE A 24 -8.60 6.42 -14.29
N LEU A 25 -7.50 6.04 -13.62
CA LEU A 25 -6.87 6.86 -12.59
C LEU A 25 -6.07 8.01 -13.20
N ALA A 26 -5.35 7.78 -14.30
CA ALA A 26 -4.41 8.75 -14.86
C ALA A 26 -5.04 10.10 -15.22
N PRO A 27 -6.25 10.17 -15.82
CA PRO A 27 -6.91 11.45 -16.10
C PRO A 27 -7.35 12.23 -14.85
N LEU A 28 -7.50 11.56 -13.70
CA LEU A 28 -8.00 12.15 -12.46
C LEU A 28 -6.89 12.69 -11.56
N VAL A 29 -5.64 12.30 -11.81
CA VAL A 29 -4.48 12.71 -11.01
C VAL A 29 -3.81 13.90 -11.69
N SER A 30 -3.81 15.05 -11.02
CA SER A 30 -3.23 16.30 -11.54
C SER A 30 -1.72 16.39 -11.36
N ARG A 31 -1.09 15.32 -10.90
CA ARG A 31 0.32 15.22 -10.50
C ARG A 31 1.02 14.20 -11.37
N GLU A 32 2.35 14.25 -11.37
CA GLU A 32 3.15 13.23 -12.06
C GLU A 32 2.81 11.83 -11.51
N ILE A 33 2.40 10.93 -12.39
CA ILE A 33 2.25 9.51 -12.07
C ILE A 33 3.50 8.77 -12.50
N ILE A 34 4.14 8.10 -11.55
CA ILE A 34 5.25 7.19 -11.76
C ILE A 34 4.74 5.78 -11.53
N ARG A 35 4.96 4.88 -12.49
CA ARG A 35 4.33 3.57 -12.50
C ARG A 35 5.37 2.46 -12.59
N GLN A 36 5.33 1.54 -11.64
CA GLN A 36 6.09 0.30 -11.71
C GLN A 36 5.53 -0.61 -12.81
N ASN A 37 6.40 -1.33 -13.51
CA ASN A 37 6.01 -2.39 -14.43
C ASN A 37 6.68 -3.72 -14.04
N GLY A 38 6.05 -4.85 -14.38
CA GLY A 38 6.53 -6.19 -14.02
C GLY A 38 7.76 -6.68 -14.79
N ARG A 39 8.32 -5.87 -15.69
CA ARG A 39 9.48 -6.21 -16.53
C ARG A 39 10.72 -5.37 -16.20
N MET A 40 10.64 -4.49 -15.20
CA MET A 40 11.74 -3.62 -14.80
C MET A 40 12.92 -4.42 -14.26
N THR A 41 14.10 -4.10 -14.76
CA THR A 41 15.38 -4.49 -14.15
C THR A 41 15.59 -3.75 -12.83
N SER A 42 16.51 -4.24 -11.99
CA SER A 42 16.89 -3.58 -10.74
C SER A 42 17.40 -2.15 -10.94
N SER A 43 18.08 -1.89 -12.06
CA SER A 43 18.58 -0.55 -12.42
C SER A 43 17.44 0.41 -12.78
N GLU A 44 16.50 -0.03 -13.63
CA GLU A 44 15.32 0.77 -14.00
C GLU A 44 14.45 1.09 -12.79
N LEU A 45 14.29 0.12 -11.90
CA LEU A 45 13.60 0.34 -10.64
C LEU A 45 14.31 1.40 -9.78
N SER A 46 15.63 1.28 -9.59
CA SER A 46 16.40 2.25 -8.81
C SER A 46 16.27 3.68 -9.37
N ASN A 47 16.31 3.82 -10.70
CA ASN A 47 16.12 5.11 -11.37
C ASN A 47 14.70 5.65 -11.16
N LEU A 48 13.68 4.80 -11.23
CA LEU A 48 12.30 5.16 -10.97
C LEU A 48 12.11 5.67 -9.54
N LEU A 49 12.69 4.99 -8.55
CA LEU A 49 12.61 5.40 -7.15
C LEU A 49 13.36 6.71 -6.90
N THR A 50 14.50 6.90 -7.57
CA THR A 50 15.25 8.16 -7.51
C THR A 50 14.41 9.31 -8.07
N ARG A 51 13.74 9.13 -9.22
CA ARG A 51 12.81 10.11 -9.79
C ARG A 51 11.67 10.45 -8.84
N PHE A 52 11.04 9.45 -8.23
CA PHE A 52 9.96 9.64 -7.26
C PHE A 52 10.42 10.41 -6.01
N ARG A 53 11.60 10.09 -5.47
CA ARG A 53 12.18 10.82 -4.33
C ARG A 53 12.45 12.27 -4.67
N ASN A 54 12.99 12.53 -5.86
CA ASN A 54 13.32 13.88 -6.31
C ASN A 54 12.09 14.71 -6.70
N ALA A 55 10.92 14.09 -6.97
CA ALA A 55 9.67 14.82 -7.20
C ALA A 55 9.15 15.54 -5.94
N GLY A 56 9.59 15.11 -4.74
CA GLY A 56 9.12 15.61 -3.46
C GLY A 56 9.48 17.06 -3.12
N SER A 57 10.33 17.73 -3.91
CA SER A 57 10.65 19.15 -3.77
C SER A 57 9.67 20.10 -4.49
N ALA A 58 8.77 19.56 -5.32
CA ALA A 58 7.62 20.26 -5.91
C ALA A 58 6.30 19.82 -5.23
N PHE A 59 5.15 19.92 -5.91
CA PHE A 59 3.86 19.34 -5.45
C PHE A 59 3.88 17.80 -5.26
N GLY A 60 5.03 17.14 -5.37
CA GLY A 60 5.27 15.69 -5.27
C GLY A 60 4.69 14.86 -6.41
N ALA A 61 5.02 13.57 -6.43
CA ALA A 61 4.50 12.58 -7.38
C ALA A 61 3.58 11.53 -6.74
N VAL A 62 2.87 10.79 -7.58
CA VAL A 62 2.11 9.59 -7.23
C VAL A 62 2.83 8.36 -7.77
N LEU A 63 3.30 7.47 -6.90
CA LEU A 63 3.85 6.18 -7.28
C LEU A 63 2.76 5.11 -7.28
N LEU A 64 2.58 4.42 -8.40
CA LEU A 64 1.77 3.19 -8.48
C LEU A 64 2.71 2.00 -8.45
N ALA A 65 2.62 1.20 -7.38
CA ALA A 65 3.50 0.05 -7.11
C ALA A 65 2.70 -1.19 -6.70
N VAL A 66 3.33 -2.36 -6.74
CA VAL A 66 2.71 -3.63 -6.30
C VAL A 66 3.19 -4.00 -4.88
N ALA A 67 2.27 -4.40 -4.01
CA ALA A 67 2.56 -4.75 -2.61
C ALA A 67 3.38 -6.03 -2.43
N GLY A 68 3.42 -6.90 -3.45
CA GLY A 68 4.15 -8.18 -3.45
C GLY A 68 5.25 -8.19 -4.51
N GLY A 69 6.48 -7.88 -4.09
CA GLY A 69 7.69 -7.97 -4.90
C GLY A 69 8.91 -7.50 -4.10
N SER A 70 10.12 -7.79 -4.58
CA SER A 70 11.42 -7.33 -4.01
C SER A 70 11.47 -5.81 -3.74
N VAL A 71 10.57 -5.08 -4.37
CA VAL A 71 10.42 -3.63 -4.29
C VAL A 71 9.71 -3.20 -3.01
N ALA A 72 8.65 -3.87 -2.54
CA ALA A 72 7.97 -3.50 -1.29
C ALA A 72 8.91 -3.55 -0.07
N GLU A 73 9.92 -4.42 -0.13
CA GLU A 73 10.99 -4.52 0.88
C GLU A 73 12.06 -3.43 0.72
N GLY A 74 12.39 -3.03 -0.51
CA GLY A 74 13.44 -2.04 -0.84
C GLY A 74 12.99 -0.57 -0.95
N LEU A 75 11.69 -0.28 -0.84
CA LEU A 75 11.15 1.08 -0.77
C LEU A 75 11.39 1.68 0.63
N ASP A 76 12.61 2.13 0.90
CA ASP A 76 12.89 3.00 2.04
C ASP A 76 12.95 4.47 1.57
N PHE A 77 12.02 5.29 2.07
CA PHE A 77 11.82 6.68 1.63
C PHE A 77 12.19 7.68 2.73
N PRO A 78 13.45 7.88 3.12
CA PRO A 78 13.86 8.67 4.31
C PRO A 78 13.18 10.06 4.44
N GLY A 79 12.75 10.41 5.66
CA GLY A 79 12.11 11.70 6.00
C GLY A 79 10.67 11.89 5.50
N ASN A 80 10.24 13.16 5.35
CA ASN A 80 8.92 13.60 4.84
C ASN A 80 8.72 13.32 3.33
N GLN A 81 9.45 12.36 2.77
CA GLN A 81 9.42 12.02 1.35
C GLN A 81 8.23 11.14 0.95
N LEU A 82 7.40 10.71 1.89
CA LEU A 82 6.16 9.98 1.63
C LEU A 82 5.09 10.40 2.65
N LEU A 83 4.11 11.18 2.21
CA LEU A 83 3.05 11.74 3.07
C LEU A 83 1.73 10.97 2.95
N GLY A 84 1.60 10.08 1.98
CA GLY A 84 0.37 9.32 1.76
C GLY A 84 0.59 7.93 1.22
N ALA A 85 -0.09 6.93 1.76
CA ALA A 85 -0.21 5.60 1.16
C ALA A 85 -1.67 5.20 0.98
N VAL A 86 -1.97 4.56 -0.14
CA VAL A 86 -3.24 3.89 -0.40
C VAL A 86 -2.94 2.41 -0.63
N ILE A 87 -3.44 1.54 0.24
CA ILE A 87 -3.38 0.10 0.06
C ILE A 87 -4.68 -0.30 -0.65
N VAL A 88 -4.57 -0.67 -1.93
CA VAL A 88 -5.71 -1.02 -2.78
C VAL A 88 -6.09 -2.48 -2.56
N GLY A 89 -7.29 -2.72 -2.06
CA GLY A 89 -7.73 -4.08 -1.74
C GLY A 89 -6.89 -4.70 -0.61
N ILE A 90 -6.93 -6.03 -0.51
CA ILE A 90 -6.06 -6.80 0.38
C ILE A 90 -5.01 -7.50 -0.49
N PRO A 91 -3.70 -7.40 -0.17
CA PRO A 91 -2.62 -7.99 -0.95
C PRO A 91 -2.50 -9.50 -0.70
N LEU A 92 -3.60 -10.21 -0.95
CA LEU A 92 -3.67 -11.66 -0.92
C LEU A 92 -2.74 -12.24 -2.00
N ALA A 93 -2.11 -13.36 -1.71
CA ALA A 93 -1.36 -14.09 -2.71
C ALA A 93 -2.31 -14.63 -3.79
N GLU A 94 -1.79 -14.85 -4.99
CA GLU A 94 -2.48 -15.67 -5.98
C GLU A 94 -2.64 -17.09 -5.40
N MET A 95 -3.78 -17.73 -5.64
CA MET A 95 -4.06 -19.07 -5.13
C MET A 95 -3.33 -20.12 -6.00
N SER A 96 -1.99 -20.15 -5.88
CA SER A 96 -1.14 -21.12 -6.56
C SER A 96 -1.12 -22.46 -5.84
N LEU A 97 -0.54 -23.48 -6.48
CA LEU A 97 -0.37 -24.80 -5.87
C LEU A 97 0.46 -24.70 -4.58
N GLU A 98 1.51 -23.88 -4.57
CA GLU A 98 2.36 -23.66 -3.40
C GLU A 98 1.58 -23.01 -2.24
N VAL A 99 0.73 -22.03 -2.55
CA VAL A 99 -0.13 -21.39 -1.54
C VAL A 99 -1.15 -22.38 -1.00
N GLN A 100 -1.77 -23.19 -1.87
CA GLN A 100 -2.70 -24.23 -1.45
C GLN A 100 -2.02 -25.26 -0.54
N CYS A 101 -0.86 -25.78 -0.93
CA CYS A 101 -0.07 -26.70 -0.10
C CYS A 101 0.30 -26.08 1.25
N LEU A 102 0.62 -24.79 1.30
CA LEU A 102 0.93 -24.09 2.55
C LEU A 102 -0.30 -23.97 3.46
N ILE A 103 -1.46 -23.66 2.88
CA ILE A 103 -2.74 -23.66 3.59
C ILE A 103 -3.01 -25.05 4.15
N ASP A 104 -2.93 -26.09 3.33
CA ASP A 104 -3.20 -27.48 3.72
C ASP A 104 -2.26 -27.93 4.85
N TYR A 105 -0.97 -27.61 4.75
CA TYR A 105 0.02 -27.89 5.80
C TYR A 105 -0.34 -27.26 7.15
N PHE A 106 -0.72 -25.97 7.14
CA PHE A 106 -1.11 -25.28 8.37
C PHE A 106 -2.49 -25.71 8.87
N ASP A 107 -3.35 -26.21 7.99
CA ASP A 107 -4.63 -26.76 8.38
C ASP A 107 -4.48 -28.11 9.08
N GLU A 108 -3.67 -29.00 8.53
CA GLU A 108 -3.33 -30.29 9.16
C GLU A 108 -2.71 -30.09 10.55
N LYS A 109 -1.82 -29.11 10.68
CA LYS A 109 -1.05 -28.90 11.91
C LYS A 109 -1.79 -28.09 12.98
N PHE A 110 -2.64 -27.14 12.59
CA PHE A 110 -3.21 -26.14 13.50
C PHE A 110 -4.71 -25.89 13.31
N ALA A 111 -5.39 -26.55 12.36
CA ALA A 111 -6.77 -26.28 11.94
C ALA A 111 -7.01 -24.80 11.61
N ARG A 112 -5.97 -24.12 11.10
CA ARG A 112 -5.93 -22.68 10.82
C ARG A 112 -5.22 -22.38 9.51
N GLY A 113 -5.36 -23.26 8.52
CA GLY A 113 -4.68 -23.16 7.22
C GLY A 113 -4.87 -21.81 6.55
N TRP A 114 -6.13 -21.36 6.45
CA TRP A 114 -6.48 -20.06 5.87
C TRP A 114 -5.82 -18.87 6.59
N HIS A 115 -5.76 -18.92 7.93
CA HIS A 115 -5.22 -17.81 8.70
C HIS A 115 -3.71 -17.68 8.49
N TYR A 116 -2.98 -18.77 8.65
CA TYR A 116 -1.52 -18.77 8.64
C TYR A 116 -0.94 -18.79 7.23
N GLY A 117 -1.57 -19.52 6.32
CA GLY A 117 -1.11 -19.67 4.94
C GLY A 117 -1.53 -18.53 4.00
N TYR A 118 -2.56 -17.74 4.36
CA TYR A 118 -3.14 -16.79 3.42
C TYR A 118 -3.44 -15.41 4.01
N LEU A 119 -4.24 -15.35 5.08
CA LEU A 119 -4.71 -14.09 5.65
C LEU A 119 -3.62 -13.27 6.34
N TYR A 120 -2.90 -13.87 7.30
CA TYR A 120 -1.88 -13.18 8.08
C TYR A 120 -0.72 -12.66 7.23
N PRO A 121 -0.20 -13.43 6.24
CA PRO A 121 0.78 -12.90 5.29
C PRO A 121 0.27 -11.66 4.55
N ALA A 122 -0.99 -11.65 4.12
CA ALA A 122 -1.56 -10.52 3.40
C ALA A 122 -1.75 -9.28 4.28
N ILE A 123 -2.27 -9.44 5.51
CA ILE A 123 -2.37 -8.30 6.43
C ILE A 123 -0.98 -7.78 6.82
N THR A 124 0.00 -8.66 7.00
CA THR A 124 1.37 -8.27 7.30
C THR A 124 1.96 -7.40 6.20
N LYS A 125 1.77 -7.76 4.92
CA LYS A 125 2.15 -6.92 3.78
C LYS A 125 1.46 -5.56 3.79
N ALA A 126 0.16 -5.51 4.11
CA ALA A 126 -0.59 -4.26 4.20
C ALA A 126 -0.07 -3.35 5.32
N ILE A 127 0.22 -3.92 6.50
CA ILE A 127 0.81 -3.19 7.64
C ILE A 127 2.21 -2.69 7.29
N GLN A 128 3.06 -3.53 6.69
CA GLN A 128 4.41 -3.13 6.26
C GLN A 128 4.37 -1.98 5.25
N ALA A 129 3.46 -2.04 4.27
CA ALA A 129 3.25 -0.97 3.31
C ALA A 129 2.81 0.34 4.00
N SER A 130 1.93 0.25 5.00
CA SER A 130 1.50 1.42 5.78
C SER A 130 2.63 2.02 6.64
N GLY A 131 3.48 1.18 7.22
CA GLY A 131 4.61 1.60 8.05
C GLY A 131 5.72 2.31 7.28
N ARG A 132 5.64 2.38 5.94
CA ARG A 132 6.53 3.22 5.13
C ARG A 132 6.20 4.70 5.21
N VAL A 133 4.96 5.06 5.58
CA VAL A 133 4.51 6.46 5.73
C VAL A 133 4.93 7.03 7.08
N ILE A 134 4.73 6.26 8.15
CA ILE A 134 4.98 6.70 9.53
C ILE A 134 6.12 5.85 10.10
N ARG A 135 7.34 6.41 10.21
CA ARG A 135 8.54 5.68 10.66
C ARG A 135 9.19 6.28 11.89
N SER A 136 8.94 7.57 12.15
CA SER A 136 9.39 8.26 13.36
C SER A 136 8.21 8.87 14.12
N PRO A 137 8.36 9.19 15.41
CA PRO A 137 7.32 9.87 16.19
C PRO A 137 6.95 11.27 15.67
N THR A 138 7.80 11.86 14.81
CA THR A 138 7.59 13.18 14.20
C THR A 138 7.07 13.09 12.77
N ASP A 139 6.96 11.88 12.20
CA ASP A 139 6.44 11.70 10.86
C ASP A 139 4.91 11.85 10.87
N GLU A 140 4.39 12.66 9.96
CA GLU A 140 2.96 12.83 9.73
C GLU A 140 2.59 12.31 8.34
N GLY A 141 1.47 11.60 8.25
CA GLY A 141 1.00 11.11 6.98
C GLY A 141 -0.32 10.38 7.06
N ILE A 142 -0.90 10.15 5.88
CA ILE A 142 -2.18 9.50 5.70
C ILE A 142 -1.97 8.08 5.16
N VAL A 143 -2.65 7.11 5.77
CA VAL A 143 -2.78 5.76 5.22
C VAL A 143 -4.25 5.47 4.96
N VAL A 144 -4.56 5.06 3.73
CA VAL A 144 -5.91 4.62 3.33
C VAL A 144 -5.86 3.13 3.03
N PHE A 145 -6.63 2.35 3.77
CA PHE A 145 -6.90 0.94 3.47
C PHE A 145 -8.19 0.84 2.65
N LEU A 146 -8.06 0.67 1.34
CA LEU A 146 -9.18 0.72 0.39
C LEU A 146 -9.78 -0.68 0.18
N ASP A 147 -10.39 -1.21 1.25
CA ASP A 147 -11.21 -2.43 1.20
C ASP A 147 -12.11 -2.53 2.45
N LYS A 148 -13.40 -2.81 2.27
CA LYS A 148 -14.33 -2.98 3.40
C LYS A 148 -13.91 -4.11 4.33
N ARG A 149 -13.23 -5.14 3.82
CA ARG A 149 -12.80 -6.32 4.58
C ARG A 149 -11.87 -5.99 5.74
N TYR A 150 -11.12 -4.87 5.69
CA TYR A 150 -10.30 -4.42 6.82
C TYR A 150 -11.12 -4.13 8.09
N THR A 151 -12.44 -3.93 7.96
CA THR A 151 -13.36 -3.72 9.10
C THR A 151 -13.91 -5.02 9.69
N TRP A 152 -13.78 -6.15 8.99
CA TRP A 152 -14.28 -7.45 9.47
C TRP A 152 -13.38 -7.99 10.59
N ASP A 153 -13.96 -8.65 11.58
CA ASP A 153 -13.25 -9.07 12.79
C ASP A 153 -11.99 -9.91 12.52
N ASN A 154 -12.07 -10.85 11.57
CA ASN A 154 -10.94 -11.71 11.21
C ASN A 154 -9.76 -10.94 10.59
N TYR A 155 -9.99 -9.80 9.94
CA TYR A 155 -8.93 -8.93 9.40
C TYR A 155 -8.51 -7.87 10.42
N ARG A 156 -9.47 -7.23 11.08
CA ARG A 156 -9.24 -6.15 12.05
C ARG A 156 -8.41 -6.64 13.23
N ASN A 157 -8.66 -7.85 13.71
CA ASN A 157 -7.93 -8.44 14.84
C ASN A 157 -6.46 -8.77 14.53
N CYS A 158 -6.04 -8.68 13.26
CA CYS A 158 -4.65 -8.82 12.86
C CYS A 158 -3.83 -7.53 13.02
N PHE A 159 -4.48 -6.38 13.24
CA PHE A 159 -3.79 -5.10 13.44
C PHE A 159 -3.34 -4.90 14.89
N PRO A 160 -2.33 -4.05 15.14
CA PRO A 160 -1.89 -3.72 16.49
C PRO A 160 -3.03 -3.20 17.37
N LYS A 161 -2.93 -3.49 18.68
CA LYS A 161 -3.87 -2.95 19.67
C LYS A 161 -3.86 -1.42 19.61
N GLY A 162 -5.04 -0.81 19.54
CA GLY A 162 -5.19 0.64 19.39
C GLY A 162 -5.36 1.11 17.94
N PHE A 163 -5.25 0.22 16.95
CA PHE A 163 -5.61 0.56 15.58
C PHE A 163 -7.12 0.89 15.49
N ALA A 164 -7.41 2.18 15.30
CA ALA A 164 -8.76 2.73 15.23
C ALA A 164 -8.93 3.55 13.94
N PRO A 165 -9.06 2.90 12.77
CA PRO A 165 -9.22 3.60 11.51
C PRO A 165 -10.57 4.32 11.44
N ILE A 166 -10.59 5.45 10.74
CA ILE A 166 -11.84 6.09 10.33
C ILE A 166 -12.41 5.30 9.15
N VAL A 167 -13.65 4.82 9.28
CA VAL A 167 -14.38 4.14 8.20
C VAL A 167 -15.25 5.18 7.50
N THR A 168 -15.02 5.38 6.21
CA THR A 168 -15.71 6.40 5.41
C THR A 168 -15.75 6.01 3.93
N GLU A 169 -16.77 6.49 3.22
CA GLU A 169 -16.86 6.44 1.76
C GLU A 169 -16.29 7.71 1.09
N GLU A 170 -16.01 8.76 1.89
CA GLU A 170 -15.50 10.07 1.45
C GLU A 170 -14.12 10.34 2.07
N PRO A 171 -13.07 9.53 1.79
CA PRO A 171 -11.75 9.68 2.40
C PRO A 171 -11.13 11.06 2.10
N GLU A 172 -11.39 11.66 0.94
CA GLU A 172 -10.86 12.95 0.53
C GLU A 172 -11.20 14.09 1.48
N LYS A 173 -12.37 14.05 2.14
CA LYS A 173 -12.77 15.05 3.13
C LYS A 173 -11.84 15.03 4.34
N TYR A 174 -11.59 13.85 4.87
CA TYR A 174 -10.72 13.65 6.03
C TYR A 174 -9.26 13.96 5.70
N ILE A 175 -8.81 13.61 4.49
CA ILE A 175 -7.44 13.89 4.04
C ILE A 175 -7.22 15.40 3.90
N LYS A 176 -8.17 16.15 3.31
CA LYS A 176 -8.09 17.61 3.25
C LYS A 176 -8.02 18.22 4.65
N THR A 177 -8.95 17.86 5.53
CA THR A 177 -8.98 18.38 6.90
C THR A 177 -7.72 18.04 7.69
N PHE A 178 -7.06 16.90 7.43
CA PHE A 178 -5.80 16.56 8.07
C PHE A 178 -4.67 17.51 7.67
N TRP A 179 -4.54 17.84 6.39
CA TRP A 179 -3.46 18.71 5.88
C TRP A 179 -3.77 20.21 5.97
N GLU A 180 -5.04 20.59 6.19
CA GLU A 180 -5.47 21.98 6.40
C GLU A 180 -5.33 22.44 7.86
N LYS A 181 -4.98 21.54 8.79
CA LYS A 181 -4.71 21.91 10.17
C LYS A 181 -3.31 22.52 10.27
N ASP A 182 -3.29 23.80 10.58
CA ASP A 182 -2.10 24.62 10.92
C ASP A 182 -1.25 24.00 12.04
#